data_AF-A0A2E8CR01-F1
#
_entry.id   AF-A0A2E8CR01-F1
#
_cell.length_a   1.000
_cell.length_b   1.000
_cell.length_c   1.000
_cell.angle_alpha   90.00
_cell.angle_beta   90.00
_cell.angle_gamma   90.00
#
_symmetry.space_group_name_H-M   'P 1'
#
loop_
_entity.id
_entity.type
_entity.pdbx_description
1 polymer ?
#
loop_
_entity_poly.entity_id
_entity_poly.type
_entity_poly.pdbx_seq_one_letter_code
_entity_poly.pdbx_strand_id
1 'polypeptide(L)'
;MFSSDTFEIEHDGAGFNHLEKTRCLIQWPEVPDCLRVCYEGKDLSGNCCRCQKCIGSMLYFRIFGLKNMACFPDDITNCKILLLRYKDIAQIKSMSRILAIGREMKLKASWLTAVRVSVWMNLILGFPKRQIRPPIRKLERLVKRWIRG
;
A
#
# COMPACT_ATOMS: atom_id res chain seq x y z
N MET A 1 -42.85 16.51 -0.14
CA MET A 1 -41.43 16.64 -0.58
C MET A 1 -40.81 15.26 -0.48
N PHE A 2 -40.27 14.78 -1.60
CA PHE A 2 -39.90 13.37 -1.83
C PHE A 2 -38.65 12.95 -1.03
N SER A 3 -38.84 12.28 0.10
CA SER A 3 -37.85 11.35 0.65
C SER A 3 -38.25 9.97 0.15
N SER A 4 -37.49 9.40 -0.78
CA SER A 4 -37.69 8.02 -1.21
C SER A 4 -36.91 7.13 -0.26
N ASP A 5 -37.63 6.27 0.49
CA ASP A 5 -37.10 5.24 1.40
C ASP A 5 -36.44 4.05 0.67
N THR A 6 -36.04 4.23 -0.59
CA THR A 6 -35.41 3.19 -1.42
C THR A 6 -34.08 3.70 -2.01
N PHE A 7 -33.24 4.29 -1.16
CA PHE A 7 -31.84 4.51 -1.48
C PHE A 7 -31.00 3.41 -0.80
N GLU A 8 -30.78 2.32 -1.53
CA GLU A 8 -29.89 1.24 -1.10
C GLU A 8 -28.44 1.65 -1.41
N ILE A 9 -27.66 1.90 -0.36
CA ILE A 9 -26.23 2.14 -0.48
C ILE A 9 -25.56 0.78 -0.59
N GLU A 10 -25.43 0.27 -1.81
CA GLU A 10 -24.56 -0.88 -2.07
C GLU A 10 -23.10 -0.45 -1.93
N HIS A 11 -22.46 -0.86 -0.84
CA HIS A 11 -21.03 -0.63 -0.63
C HIS A 11 -20.19 -1.58 -1.49
N ASP A 12 -20.13 -1.35 -2.80
CA ASP A 12 -19.43 -2.20 -3.79
C ASP A 12 -17.88 -2.11 -3.68
N GLY A 13 -17.36 -2.63 -2.57
CA GLY A 13 -15.92 -2.68 -2.31
C GLY A 13 -15.51 -2.43 -0.85
N ALA A 14 -16.44 -2.22 0.09
CA ALA A 14 -16.07 -2.11 1.51
C ALA A 14 -15.73 -3.47 2.13
N GLY A 15 -16.30 -4.56 1.60
CA GLY A 15 -16.03 -5.94 2.02
C GLY A 15 -14.74 -6.56 1.46
N PHE A 16 -14.21 -6.01 0.36
CA PHE A 16 -13.02 -6.54 -0.30
C PHE A 16 -11.74 -5.83 0.16
N ASN A 17 -10.76 -6.62 0.60
CA ASN A 17 -9.44 -6.09 0.88
C ASN A 17 -8.71 -5.75 -0.43
N HIS A 18 -7.70 -4.87 -0.38
CA HIS A 18 -7.01 -4.36 -1.58
C HIS A 18 -6.46 -5.46 -2.49
N LEU A 19 -6.08 -6.62 -1.93
CA LEU A 19 -5.60 -7.76 -2.69
C LEU A 19 -6.69 -8.35 -3.60
N GLU A 20 -7.91 -8.52 -3.08
CA GLU A 20 -9.06 -9.01 -3.84
C GLU A 20 -9.46 -8.03 -4.95
N LYS A 21 -9.50 -6.73 -4.65
CA LYS A 21 -9.76 -5.71 -5.67
C LYS A 21 -8.73 -5.76 -6.79
N THR A 22 -7.46 -5.89 -6.43
CA THR A 22 -6.39 -6.04 -7.43
C THR A 22 -6.58 -7.31 -8.24
N ARG A 23 -6.95 -8.43 -7.60
CA ARG A 23 -7.22 -9.70 -8.28
C ARG A 23 -8.35 -9.58 -9.32
N CYS A 24 -9.40 -8.82 -9.02
CA CYS A 24 -10.47 -8.56 -9.99
C CYS A 24 -9.99 -7.64 -11.11
N LEU A 25 -9.29 -6.54 -10.78
CA LEU A 25 -8.79 -5.58 -11.77
C LEU A 25 -7.88 -6.23 -12.81
N ILE A 26 -6.97 -7.11 -12.40
CA ILE A 26 -6.01 -7.74 -13.32
C ILE A 26 -6.66 -8.69 -14.34
N GLN A 27 -7.95 -8.97 -14.23
CA GLN A 27 -8.69 -9.74 -15.22
C GLN A 27 -9.06 -8.90 -16.45
N TRP A 28 -8.96 -7.58 -16.36
CA TRP A 28 -9.33 -6.65 -17.44
C TRP A 28 -8.09 -6.33 -18.27
N PRO A 29 -8.12 -6.56 -19.60
CA PRO A 29 -6.94 -6.40 -20.46
C PRO A 29 -6.45 -4.94 -20.57
N GLU A 30 -7.29 -3.95 -20.27
CA GLU A 30 -6.98 -2.52 -20.36
C GLU A 30 -6.22 -1.98 -19.14
N VAL A 31 -6.22 -2.72 -18.02
CA VAL A 31 -5.62 -2.25 -16.75
C VAL A 31 -4.13 -1.92 -16.87
N PRO A 32 -3.29 -2.70 -17.58
CA PRO A 32 -1.89 -2.35 -17.80
C PRO A 32 -1.69 -1.00 -18.48
N ASP A 33 -2.65 -0.50 -19.25
CA ASP A 33 -2.51 0.70 -20.08
C ASP A 33 -3.17 1.94 -19.48
N CYS A 34 -4.33 1.77 -18.84
CA CYS A 34 -5.21 2.91 -18.52
C CYS A 34 -5.38 3.17 -17.02
N LEU A 35 -4.88 2.30 -16.13
CA LEU A 35 -5.17 2.44 -14.70
C LEU A 35 -4.45 3.63 -14.06
N ARG A 36 -5.22 4.59 -13.53
CA ARG A 36 -4.70 5.67 -12.68
C ARG A 36 -5.08 5.46 -11.22
N VAL A 37 -4.07 5.48 -10.34
CA VAL A 37 -4.25 5.41 -8.88
C VAL A 37 -3.74 6.66 -8.15
N CYS A 38 -2.90 7.46 -8.82
CA CYS A 38 -2.20 8.57 -8.20
C CYS A 38 -3.09 9.81 -8.00
N TYR A 39 -3.07 10.33 -6.78
CA TYR A 39 -3.69 11.62 -6.42
C TYR A 39 -2.66 12.66 -5.93
N GLU A 40 -1.36 12.32 -5.89
CA GLU A 40 -0.29 13.19 -5.35
C GLU A 40 0.63 13.79 -6.42
N GLY A 41 0.56 13.29 -7.65
CA GLY A 41 1.38 13.77 -8.76
C GLY A 41 1.03 15.21 -9.14
N LYS A 42 2.03 15.98 -9.59
CA LYS A 42 1.78 17.30 -10.21
C LYS A 42 1.05 17.15 -11.54
N ASP A 43 1.40 16.11 -12.28
CA ASP A 43 0.70 15.70 -13.48
C ASP A 43 -0.52 14.84 -13.09
N LEU A 44 -1.70 15.33 -13.43
CA LEU A 44 -2.98 14.68 -13.14
C LEU A 44 -3.38 13.66 -14.22
N SER A 45 -2.60 13.53 -15.29
CA SER A 45 -2.87 12.57 -16.38
C SER A 45 -2.32 11.17 -16.11
N GLY A 46 -1.37 11.01 -15.18
CA GLY A 46 -0.67 9.73 -14.97
C GLY A 46 -0.39 9.34 -13.51
N ASN A 47 0.44 8.29 -13.35
CA ASN A 47 0.92 7.81 -12.07
C ASN A 47 2.34 8.31 -11.78
N CYS A 48 2.56 8.97 -10.64
CA CYS A 48 3.86 9.58 -10.35
C CYS A 48 4.99 8.59 -9.97
N CYS A 49 4.69 7.30 -9.83
CA CYS A 49 5.61 6.21 -9.47
C CYS A 49 6.54 6.45 -8.25
N ARG A 50 6.20 7.39 -7.36
CA ARG A 50 7.03 7.75 -6.19
C ARG A 50 6.27 7.98 -4.89
N CYS A 51 4.95 8.14 -4.93
CA CYS A 51 4.14 8.28 -3.73
C CYS A 51 3.72 6.92 -3.16
N GLN A 52 3.26 6.89 -1.90
CA GLN A 52 2.84 5.64 -1.25
C GLN A 52 1.73 4.94 -2.03
N LYS A 53 0.77 5.70 -2.58
CA LYS A 53 -0.34 5.13 -3.33
C LYS A 53 0.12 4.40 -4.59
N CYS A 54 0.98 5.03 -5.41
CA CYS A 54 1.54 4.39 -6.61
C CYS A 54 2.37 3.16 -6.25
N ILE A 55 3.33 3.32 -5.34
CA ILE A 55 4.24 2.22 -4.95
C ILE A 55 3.45 1.06 -4.34
N GLY A 56 2.48 1.34 -3.45
CA GLY A 56 1.62 0.34 -2.84
C GLY A 56 0.82 -0.46 -3.87
N SER A 57 0.20 0.21 -4.83
CA SER A 57 -0.51 -0.45 -5.93
C SER A 57 0.42 -1.29 -6.81
N MET A 58 1.58 -0.76 -7.22
CA MET A 58 2.59 -1.51 -7.99
C MET A 58 3.07 -2.77 -7.26
N LEU A 59 3.19 -2.73 -5.93
CA LEU A 59 3.54 -3.89 -5.12
C LEU A 59 2.44 -4.97 -5.11
N TYR A 60 1.16 -4.57 -5.06
CA TYR A 60 0.05 -5.50 -5.22
C TYR A 60 0.06 -6.17 -6.60
N PHE A 61 0.30 -5.42 -7.67
CA PHE A 61 0.46 -6.00 -9.00
C PHE A 61 1.65 -6.98 -9.07
N ARG A 62 2.77 -6.63 -8.40
CA ARG A 62 3.95 -7.50 -8.35
C ARG A 62 3.71 -8.79 -7.57
N ILE A 63 2.80 -8.80 -6.60
CA ILE A 63 2.34 -10.03 -5.92
C ILE A 63 1.66 -10.99 -6.92
N PHE A 64 0.91 -10.45 -7.88
CA PHE A 64 0.29 -11.23 -8.97
C PHE A 64 1.20 -11.45 -10.18
N GLY A 65 2.50 -11.12 -10.06
CA GLY A 65 3.48 -11.33 -11.13
C GLY A 65 3.47 -10.27 -12.24
N LEU A 66 2.59 -9.27 -12.16
CA LEU A 66 2.55 -8.18 -13.14
C LEU A 66 3.67 -7.17 -12.87
N LYS A 67 4.38 -6.82 -13.94
CA LYS A 67 5.50 -5.86 -13.97
C LYS A 67 5.40 -5.03 -15.24
N ASN A 68 6.05 -3.87 -15.26
CA ASN A 68 6.20 -3.03 -16.46
C ASN A 68 4.85 -2.67 -17.14
N MET A 69 3.81 -2.38 -16.35
CA MET A 69 2.54 -1.89 -16.89
C MET A 69 2.74 -0.49 -17.47
N ALA A 70 2.23 -0.22 -18.67
CA ALA A 70 2.40 1.05 -19.37
C ALA A 70 1.85 2.25 -18.58
N CYS A 71 0.79 2.06 -17.79
CA CYS A 71 0.23 3.08 -16.90
C CYS A 71 1.17 3.49 -15.74
N PHE A 72 2.26 2.74 -15.51
CA PHE A 72 3.33 3.07 -14.56
C PHE A 72 4.67 3.22 -15.31
N PRO A 73 5.00 4.43 -15.82
CA PRO A 73 6.16 4.63 -16.70
C PRO A 73 7.51 4.32 -16.03
N ASP A 74 7.59 4.39 -14.71
CA ASP A 74 8.78 3.98 -13.97
C ASP A 74 8.50 2.77 -13.06
N ASP A 75 9.36 1.75 -13.09
CA ASP A 75 9.25 0.58 -12.19
C ASP A 75 9.64 0.92 -10.73
N ILE A 76 9.19 0.05 -9.83
CA ILE A 76 9.54 0.06 -8.41
C ILE A 76 10.96 -0.42 -8.17
N THR A 77 11.70 0.35 -7.36
CA THR A 77 13.02 -0.03 -6.86
C THR A 77 13.03 -0.01 -5.34
N ASN A 78 13.97 -0.74 -4.72
CA ASN A 78 14.14 -0.72 -3.27
C ASN A 78 14.39 0.69 -2.75
N CYS A 79 15.17 1.50 -3.47
CA CYS A 79 15.43 2.91 -3.12
C CYS A 79 14.13 3.73 -3.09
N LYS A 80 13.27 3.61 -4.11
CA LYS A 80 11.97 4.31 -4.13
C LYS A 80 11.09 3.92 -2.94
N ILE A 81 11.09 2.65 -2.56
CA ILE A 81 10.33 2.15 -1.40
C ILE A 81 10.90 2.72 -0.08
N LEU A 82 12.23 2.75 0.06
CA LEU A 82 12.90 3.27 1.25
C LEU A 82 12.72 4.78 1.43
N LEU A 83 12.59 5.53 0.33
CA LEU A 83 12.39 6.98 0.33
C LEU A 83 10.93 7.41 0.63
N LEU A 84 9.99 6.48 0.74
CA LEU A 84 8.60 6.80 1.06
C LEU A 84 8.49 7.54 2.39
N ARG A 85 7.70 8.62 2.38
CA ARG A 85 7.25 9.35 3.57
C ARG A 85 5.76 9.13 3.75
N TYR A 86 5.37 8.49 4.84
CA TYR A 86 3.95 8.24 5.12
C TYR A 86 3.31 9.46 5.79
N LYS A 87 2.12 9.84 5.33
CA LYS A 87 1.39 11.00 5.85
C LYS A 87 0.62 10.68 7.14
N ASP A 88 0.22 9.43 7.30
CA ASP A 88 -0.61 8.98 8.40
C ASP A 88 -0.42 7.48 8.70
N ILE A 89 -1.06 7.04 9.78
CA ILE A 89 -1.04 5.63 10.22
C ILE A 89 -1.75 4.71 9.22
N ALA A 90 -2.72 5.20 8.45
CA ALA A 90 -3.45 4.39 7.48
C ALA A 90 -2.53 3.96 6.33
N GLN A 91 -1.66 4.85 5.84
CA GLN A 91 -0.63 4.51 4.86
C GLN A 91 0.34 3.44 5.39
N ILE A 92 0.75 3.54 6.67
CA ILE A 92 1.59 2.51 7.30
C ILE A 92 0.87 1.16 7.39
N LYS A 93 -0.41 1.16 7.79
CA LYS A 93 -1.23 -0.06 7.86
C LYS A 93 -1.37 -0.70 6.48
N SER A 94 -1.59 0.11 5.43
CA SER A 94 -1.64 -0.36 4.04
C SER A 94 -0.36 -1.09 3.64
N MET A 95 0.81 -0.47 3.87
CA MET A 95 2.10 -1.08 3.53
C MET A 95 2.41 -2.31 4.40
N SER A 96 1.99 -2.30 5.66
CA SER A 96 2.13 -3.47 6.56
C SER A 96 1.28 -4.65 6.10
N ARG A 97 0.12 -4.41 5.47
CA ARG A 97 -0.72 -5.48 4.90
C ARG A 97 -0.02 -6.20 3.75
N ILE A 98 0.74 -5.48 2.93
CA ILE A 98 1.57 -6.08 1.86
C ILE A 98 2.58 -7.08 2.45
N LEU A 99 3.20 -6.76 3.59
CA LEU A 99 4.13 -7.67 4.28
C LEU A 99 3.41 -8.92 4.82
N ALA A 100 2.20 -8.75 5.37
CA ALA A 100 1.40 -9.88 5.84
C ALA A 100 1.05 -10.83 4.70
N ILE A 101 0.60 -10.29 3.56
CA ILE A 101 0.31 -11.08 2.35
C ILE A 101 1.57 -11.76 1.83
N GLY A 102 2.70 -11.05 1.76
CA GLY A 102 3.96 -11.63 1.33
C GLY A 102 4.42 -12.81 2.22
N ARG A 103 4.14 -12.75 3.53
CA ARG A 103 4.40 -13.86 4.46
C ARG A 103 3.43 -15.03 4.23
N GLU A 104 2.14 -14.76 4.13
CA GLU A 104 1.10 -15.76 3.87
C GLU A 104 1.39 -16.54 2.57
N MET A 105 1.83 -15.83 1.53
CA MET A 105 2.22 -16.39 0.23
C MET A 105 3.67 -16.88 0.16
N LYS A 106 4.42 -16.83 1.26
CA LYS A 106 5.84 -17.25 1.36
C LYS A 106 6.75 -16.63 0.28
N LEU A 107 6.47 -15.38 -0.11
CA LEU A 107 7.23 -14.67 -1.13
C LEU A 107 8.63 -14.33 -0.64
N LYS A 108 9.63 -14.50 -1.51
CA LYS A 108 11.02 -14.09 -1.28
C LYS A 108 11.40 -13.03 -2.30
N ALA A 109 11.44 -11.77 -1.88
CA ALA A 109 11.81 -10.66 -2.73
C ALA A 109 12.47 -9.52 -1.95
N SER A 110 13.44 -8.85 -2.56
CA SER A 110 14.19 -7.76 -1.91
C SER A 110 13.28 -6.57 -1.55
N TRP A 111 12.24 -6.31 -2.34
CA TRP A 111 11.26 -5.25 -2.08
C TRP A 111 10.46 -5.50 -0.78
N LEU A 112 10.24 -6.75 -0.35
CA LEU A 112 9.59 -7.04 0.94
C LEU A 112 10.45 -6.53 2.10
N THR A 113 11.77 -6.69 1.99
CA THR A 113 12.70 -6.13 2.98
C THR A 113 12.69 -4.61 2.92
N ALA A 114 12.67 -4.00 1.74
CA ALA A 114 12.59 -2.55 1.60
C ALA A 114 11.30 -1.97 2.22
N VAL A 115 10.14 -2.61 2.01
CA VAL A 115 8.85 -2.21 2.62
C VAL A 115 8.93 -2.32 4.14
N ARG A 116 9.51 -3.42 4.65
CA ARG A 116 9.68 -3.61 6.09
C ARG A 116 10.52 -2.50 6.72
N VAL A 117 11.64 -2.15 6.08
CA VAL A 117 12.52 -1.07 6.57
C VAL A 117 11.82 0.29 6.47
N SER A 118 11.12 0.59 5.38
CA SER A 118 10.44 1.88 5.21
C SER A 118 9.31 2.09 6.23
N VAL A 119 8.53 1.04 6.53
CA VAL A 119 7.53 1.06 7.62
C VAL A 119 8.19 1.34 8.96
N TRP A 120 9.27 0.63 9.28
CA TRP A 120 9.99 0.81 10.54
C TRP A 120 10.56 2.23 10.69
N MET A 121 11.22 2.75 9.65
CA MET A 121 11.79 4.10 9.67
C MET A 121 10.72 5.18 9.85
N ASN A 122 9.58 5.07 9.16
CA ASN A 122 8.50 6.06 9.28
C ASN A 122 7.77 5.98 10.63
N LEU A 123 7.68 4.80 11.25
CA LEU A 123 7.13 4.68 12.62
C LEU A 123 8.03 5.35 13.66
N ILE A 124 9.34 5.30 13.49
CA ILE A 124 10.31 5.86 14.46
C ILE A 124 10.56 7.35 14.23
N LEU A 125 10.68 7.76 12.97
CA LEU A 125 11.12 9.11 12.59
C LEU A 125 9.96 10.04 12.18
N GLY A 126 8.82 9.49 11.76
CA GLY A 126 7.77 10.23 11.06
C GLY A 126 6.68 10.84 11.95
N PHE A 127 6.57 10.45 13.22
CA PHE A 127 5.56 11.00 14.13
C PHE A 127 6.22 11.76 15.28
N PRO A 128 5.89 13.05 15.50
CA PRO A 128 6.40 13.78 16.64
C PRO A 128 5.96 13.08 17.93
N LYS A 129 6.87 12.96 18.89
CA LYS A 129 6.70 12.30 20.21
C LYS A 129 5.42 12.70 20.97
N ARG A 130 4.72 13.77 20.58
CA ARG A 130 3.51 14.33 21.22
C ARG A 130 2.17 13.72 20.75
N GLN A 131 2.06 13.13 19.57
CA GLN A 131 0.85 12.38 19.16
C GLN A 131 0.89 10.91 19.59
N ILE A 132 2.01 10.48 20.17
CA ILE A 132 2.23 9.13 20.69
C ILE A 132 1.87 9.14 22.18
N ARG A 133 0.62 8.82 22.53
CA ARG A 133 0.32 8.29 23.89
C ARG A 133 0.84 6.84 23.93
N PRO A 134 1.76 6.48 24.85
CA PRO A 134 2.63 5.30 24.69
C PRO A 134 1.86 3.99 24.98
N PRO A 135 2.27 2.84 24.41
CA PRO A 135 3.49 2.19 24.86
C PRO A 135 4.35 1.74 23.69
N ILE A 136 5.39 2.53 23.40
CA ILE A 136 6.54 2.13 22.56
C ILE A 136 7.05 0.74 23.02
N ARG A 137 7.01 0.42 24.31
CA ARG A 137 7.35 -0.90 24.86
C ARG A 137 6.48 -2.07 24.39
N LYS A 138 5.22 -1.85 23.98
CA LYS A 138 4.33 -2.93 23.49
C LYS A 138 4.55 -3.13 22.00
N LEU A 139 4.72 -2.05 21.24
CA LEU A 139 5.09 -2.11 19.82
C LEU A 139 6.49 -2.68 19.63
N GLU A 140 7.46 -2.23 20.42
CA GLU A 140 8.83 -2.74 20.42
C GLU A 140 8.89 -4.20 20.86
N ARG A 141 8.06 -4.65 21.81
CA ARG A 141 7.92 -6.08 22.15
C ARG A 141 7.30 -6.89 21.02
N LEU A 142 6.27 -6.38 20.35
CA LEU A 142 5.65 -7.04 19.20
C LEU A 142 6.62 -7.13 18.01
N VAL A 143 7.37 -6.06 17.74
CA VAL A 143 8.40 -5.98 16.70
C VAL A 143 9.61 -6.85 17.04
N LYS A 144 10.14 -6.82 18.27
CA LYS A 144 11.24 -7.71 18.72
C LYS A 144 10.83 -9.19 18.77
N ARG A 145 9.55 -9.49 18.96
CA ARG A 145 8.99 -10.85 18.85
C ARG A 145 8.75 -11.27 17.39
N TRP A 146 8.58 -10.31 16.48
CA TRP A 146 8.43 -10.50 15.03
C TRP A 146 9.75 -10.54 14.24
N ILE A 147 10.84 -10.01 14.79
CA ILE A 147 12.19 -10.06 14.17
C ILE A 147 12.91 -11.37 14.52
N ARG A 148 12.56 -12.00 15.65
CA ARG A 148 13.19 -13.23 16.17
C ARG A 148 12.44 -14.52 15.83
N GLY A 149 11.37 -14.45 15.03
CA GLY A 149 10.56 -15.59 14.60
C GLY A 149 10.48 -15.67 13.09
#